data_AF-A0A9D8RQS3-F1
#
_entry.id   AF-A0A9D8RQS3-F1
#
_cell.length_a   1.000
_cell.length_b   1.000
_cell.length_c   1.000
_cell.angle_alpha   90.00
_cell.angle_beta   90.00
_cell.angle_gamma   90.00
#
_symmetry.space_group_name_H-M   'P 1'
#
loop_
_entity.id
_entity.type
_entity.pdbx_description
1 polymer ?
#
loop_
_entity_poly.entity_id
_entity_poly.type
_entity_poly.pdbx_seq_one_letter_code
_entity_poly.pdbx_strand_id
1 'polypeptide(L)'
;SDPNPDLLHPVPFVELEGTVPEKLDKEFVDLVESTLKLGKELDFAFLRMNLTENTVKMYMPDGSEIDFGEAVNLKKKAARAAQIIARSRGRYDKPYTLNFEFFEDGKVFLTQKSH
;
A
#
# COMPACT_ATOMS: atom_id res chain seq x y z
N SER A 1 -14.87 -13.34 -15.72
CA SER A 1 -15.01 -11.98 -15.19
C SER A 1 -16.48 -11.75 -14.92
N ASP A 2 -16.84 -11.49 -13.67
CA ASP A 2 -18.23 -11.32 -13.23
C ASP A 2 -18.78 -9.97 -13.77
N PRO A 3 -19.93 -9.91 -14.47
CA PRO A 3 -20.40 -8.71 -15.15
C PRO A 3 -21.02 -7.63 -14.25
N ASN A 4 -21.13 -7.84 -12.94
CA ASN A 4 -21.65 -6.83 -12.00
C ASN A 4 -20.66 -6.61 -10.85
N PRO A 5 -19.74 -5.63 -10.94
CA PRO A 5 -18.93 -5.24 -9.79
C PRO A 5 -19.85 -4.66 -8.71
N ASP A 6 -19.79 -5.24 -7.52
CA ASP A 6 -20.51 -4.74 -6.34
C ASP A 6 -19.97 -3.35 -5.96
N LEU A 7 -20.70 -2.30 -6.35
CA LEU A 7 -20.29 -0.90 -6.17
C LEU A 7 -20.15 -0.50 -4.69
N LEU A 8 -20.66 -1.31 -3.76
CA LEU A 8 -20.56 -1.08 -2.33
C LEU A 8 -19.25 -1.61 -1.73
N HIS A 9 -18.51 -2.46 -2.45
CA HIS A 9 -17.28 -3.09 -1.99
C HIS A 9 -16.18 -2.87 -3.05
N PRO A 10 -15.42 -1.76 -2.96
CA PRO A 10 -14.37 -1.48 -3.93
C PRO A 10 -13.39 -2.65 -3.97
N VAL A 11 -13.25 -3.25 -5.16
CA VAL A 11 -12.25 -4.29 -5.39
C VAL A 11 -10.88 -3.63 -5.31
N PRO A 12 -9.95 -4.13 -4.49
CA PRO A 12 -8.61 -3.57 -4.42
C PRO A 12 -7.96 -3.60 -5.81
N PHE A 13 -7.56 -2.44 -6.31
CA PHE A 13 -6.92 -2.31 -7.62
C PHE A 13 -5.55 -1.65 -7.50
N VAL A 14 -4.75 -1.80 -8.57
CA VAL A 14 -3.41 -1.20 -8.66
C VAL A 14 -3.45 -0.16 -9.77
N GLU A 15 -3.17 1.08 -9.39
CA GLU A 15 -3.02 2.22 -10.28
C GLU A 15 -1.54 2.35 -10.66
N LEU A 16 -1.29 2.43 -11.97
CA LEU A 16 0.04 2.70 -12.52
C LEU A 16 0.11 4.15 -12.96
N GLU A 17 1.05 4.90 -12.42
CA GLU A 17 1.31 6.29 -12.76
C GLU A 17 2.60 6.40 -13.58
N GLY A 18 2.51 7.14 -14.70
CA GLY A 18 3.62 7.36 -15.64
C GLY A 18 3.56 6.46 -16.87
N THR A 19 4.70 6.36 -17.56
CA THR A 19 4.82 5.56 -18.78
C THR A 19 4.76 4.07 -18.44
N VAL A 20 3.62 3.44 -18.75
CA VAL A 20 3.43 1.99 -18.53
C VAL A 20 4.29 1.21 -19.52
N PRO A 21 5.25 0.39 -19.06
CA PRO A 21 6.06 -0.43 -19.95
C PRO A 21 5.21 -1.53 -20.59
N GLU A 22 5.58 -1.98 -21.79
CA GLU A 22 4.89 -3.09 -22.48
C GLU A 22 4.92 -4.41 -21.68
N LYS A 23 5.87 -4.54 -20.75
CA LYS A 23 5.99 -5.67 -19.84
C LYS A 23 6.24 -5.17 -18.42
N LEU A 24 5.43 -5.67 -17.49
CA LEU A 24 5.66 -5.49 -16.07
C LEU A 24 6.82 -6.39 -15.63
N ASP A 25 7.69 -5.88 -14.77
CA ASP A 25 8.76 -6.69 -14.20
C ASP A 25 8.22 -7.72 -13.18
N LYS A 26 9.05 -8.70 -12.85
CA LYS A 26 8.69 -9.77 -11.91
C LYS A 26 8.46 -9.24 -10.50
N GLU A 27 9.17 -8.19 -10.10
CA GLU A 27 9.08 -7.62 -8.76
C GLU A 27 7.71 -6.97 -8.53
N PHE A 28 7.16 -6.31 -9.56
CA PHE A 28 5.81 -5.79 -9.58
C PHE A 28 4.75 -6.89 -9.49
N VAL A 29 4.89 -7.97 -10.26
CA VAL A 29 3.94 -9.09 -10.20
C VAL A 29 3.96 -9.73 -8.80
N ASP A 30 5.16 -9.99 -8.27
CA ASP A 30 5.34 -10.56 -6.93
C ASP A 30 4.79 -9.60 -5.84
N LEU A 31 4.88 -8.29 -6.03
CA LEU A 31 4.25 -7.27 -5.18
C LEU A 31 2.74 -7.33 -5.23
N VAL A 32 2.14 -7.31 -6.42
CA VAL A 32 0.68 -7.32 -6.57
C VAL A 32 0.13 -8.63 -6.00
N GLU A 33 0.75 -9.76 -6.29
CA GLU A 33 0.37 -11.04 -5.69
C GLU A 33 0.53 -11.07 -4.16
N SER A 34 1.65 -10.55 -3.65
CA SER A 34 1.88 -10.49 -2.20
C SER A 34 0.89 -9.56 -1.53
N THR A 35 0.56 -8.43 -2.16
CA THR A 35 -0.38 -7.44 -1.63
C THR A 35 -1.82 -7.94 -1.73
N LEU A 36 -2.21 -8.64 -2.81
CA LEU A 36 -3.51 -9.31 -2.91
C LEU A 36 -3.66 -10.43 -1.86
N LYS A 37 -2.58 -11.16 -1.57
CA LYS A 37 -2.54 -12.13 -0.45
C LYS A 37 -2.65 -11.40 0.90
N LEU A 38 -1.99 -10.26 1.06
CA LEU A 38 -2.09 -9.38 2.22
C LEU A 38 -3.41 -8.60 2.27
N GLY A 39 -4.20 -8.54 1.20
CA GLY A 39 -5.53 -7.90 1.19
C GLY A 39 -6.52 -8.58 2.12
N LYS A 40 -6.22 -9.80 2.57
CA LYS A 40 -6.94 -10.46 3.68
C LYS A 40 -6.59 -9.89 5.06
N GLU A 41 -5.45 -9.20 5.20
CA GLU A 41 -4.90 -8.66 6.45
C GLU A 41 -4.91 -7.12 6.50
N LEU A 42 -4.70 -6.48 5.36
CA LEU A 42 -4.70 -5.04 5.15
C LEU A 42 -5.90 -4.72 4.26
N ASP A 43 -6.96 -4.22 4.87
CA ASP A 43 -8.17 -3.78 4.17
C ASP A 43 -7.85 -2.48 3.40
N PHE A 44 -7.22 -2.58 2.23
CA PHE A 44 -6.76 -1.44 1.43
C PHE A 44 -7.70 -1.15 0.25
N ALA A 45 -7.86 0.12 -0.09
CA ALA A 45 -8.71 0.56 -1.19
C ALA A 45 -7.99 0.41 -2.54
N PHE A 46 -6.78 0.94 -2.66
CA PHE A 46 -5.95 0.77 -3.86
C PHE A 46 -4.47 0.96 -3.57
N LEU A 47 -3.64 0.43 -4.46
CA LEU A 47 -2.20 0.70 -4.54
C LEU A 47 -1.94 1.66 -5.69
N ARG A 48 -1.02 2.61 -5.50
CA ARG A 48 -0.47 3.44 -6.57
C ARG A 48 1.01 3.16 -6.71
N MET A 49 1.46 2.83 -7.92
CA MET A 49 2.87 2.73 -8.24
C MET A 49 3.24 3.82 -9.24
N ASN A 50 4.19 4.66 -8.87
CA ASN A 50 4.81 5.60 -9.79
C ASN A 50 5.99 4.90 -10.48
N LEU A 51 5.85 4.65 -11.78
CA LEU A 51 6.85 3.96 -12.60
C LEU A 51 8.04 4.84 -12.96
N THR A 52 7.89 6.17 -12.88
CA THR A 52 8.96 7.12 -13.19
C THR A 52 9.90 7.29 -11.99
N GLU A 53 9.33 7.42 -10.80
CA GLU A 53 10.08 7.57 -9.54
C GLU A 53 10.38 6.23 -8.88
N ASN A 54 9.82 5.13 -9.41
CA ASN A 54 9.89 3.79 -8.84
C ASN A 54 9.42 3.75 -7.37
N THR A 55 8.28 4.40 -7.08
CA THR A 55 7.72 4.48 -5.72
C THR A 55 6.35 3.82 -5.62
N VAL A 56 5.99 3.36 -4.42
CA VAL A 56 4.71 2.68 -4.16
C VAL A 56 4.01 3.30 -2.96
N LYS A 57 2.72 3.57 -3.11
CA LYS A 57 1.82 4.03 -2.04
C LYS A 57 0.59 3.13 -1.95
N MET A 58 0.09 2.93 -0.75
CA MET A 58 -1.17 2.24 -0.50
C MET A 58 -2.14 3.18 0.18
N TYR A 59 -3.38 3.19 -0.30
CA TYR A 59 -4.45 4.00 0.25
C TYR A 59 -5.49 3.10 0.90
N MET A 60 -5.83 3.41 2.15
CA MET A 60 -6.79 2.67 2.96
C MET A 60 -8.20 3.29 2.82
N PRO A 61 -9.28 2.53 3.01
CA PRO A 61 -10.66 3.04 2.93
C PRO A 61 -10.97 4.16 3.93
N ASP A 62 -10.24 4.20 5.05
CA ASP A 62 -10.38 5.23 6.08
C ASP A 62 -9.61 6.53 5.80
N GLY A 63 -8.99 6.66 4.63
CA GLY A 63 -8.18 7.82 4.23
C GLY A 63 -6.73 7.78 4.73
N SER A 64 -6.33 6.74 5.48
CA SER A 64 -4.94 6.52 5.85
C SER A 64 -4.11 6.12 4.62
N GLU A 65 -2.83 6.42 4.69
CA GLU A 65 -1.87 6.19 3.61
C GLU A 65 -0.67 5.43 4.14
N ILE A 66 -0.15 4.51 3.34
CA ILE A 66 1.13 3.84 3.58
C ILE A 66 2.03 4.21 2.41
N ASP A 67 2.97 5.08 2.66
CA ASP A 67 4.03 5.43 1.72
C ASP A 67 5.16 4.42 1.88
N PHE A 68 5.27 3.49 0.92
CA PHE A 68 6.35 2.51 0.93
C PHE A 68 7.68 3.11 0.44
N GLY A 69 7.69 4.33 -0.10
CA GLY A 69 8.83 4.91 -0.78
C GLY A 69 9.23 4.08 -2.00
N GLU A 70 10.53 3.92 -2.21
CA GLU A 70 11.06 3.10 -3.31
C GLU A 70 10.48 1.69 -3.34
N ALA A 71 10.23 1.18 -4.55
CA ALA A 71 9.63 -0.13 -4.85
C ALA A 71 10.56 -1.33 -4.56
N VAL A 72 11.40 -1.21 -3.53
CA VAL A 72 12.34 -2.24 -3.08
C VAL A 72 11.89 -2.82 -1.73
N ASN A 73 12.22 -4.10 -1.50
CA ASN A 73 11.91 -4.81 -0.26
C ASN A 73 10.41 -4.76 0.12
N LEU A 74 9.51 -4.56 -0.84
CA LEU A 74 8.10 -4.26 -0.58
C LEU A 74 7.37 -5.31 0.24
N LYS A 75 7.67 -6.60 0.03
CA LYS A 75 7.12 -7.69 0.85
C LYS A 75 7.44 -7.51 2.34
N LYS A 76 8.67 -7.10 2.68
CA LYS A 76 9.09 -6.83 4.06
C LYS A 76 8.40 -5.59 4.61
N LYS A 77 8.34 -4.52 3.81
CA LYS A 77 7.66 -3.27 4.19
C LYS A 77 6.17 -3.52 4.45
N ALA A 78 5.48 -4.27 3.59
CA ALA A 78 4.06 -4.60 3.72
C ALA A 78 3.78 -5.47 4.96
N ALA A 79 4.57 -6.50 5.21
CA ALA A 79 4.46 -7.31 6.43
C ALA A 79 4.67 -6.45 7.70
N ARG A 80 5.63 -5.52 7.65
CA ARG A 80 5.87 -4.58 8.76
C ARG A 80 4.71 -3.59 8.93
N ALA A 81 4.12 -3.10 7.84
CA ALA A 81 2.97 -2.22 7.87
C ALA A 81 1.77 -2.90 8.57
N ALA A 82 1.48 -4.16 8.24
CA ALA A 82 0.44 -4.95 8.91
C ALA A 82 0.65 -5.04 10.42
N GLN A 83 1.88 -5.28 10.87
CA GLN A 83 2.21 -5.30 12.30
C GLN A 83 1.98 -3.94 12.97
N ILE A 84 2.38 -2.85 12.31
CA ILE A 84 2.22 -1.49 12.84
C ILE A 84 0.73 -1.14 12.94
N ILE A 85 -0.05 -1.44 11.89
CA ILE A 85 -1.50 -1.18 11.85
C ILE A 85 -2.24 -1.99 12.92
N ALA A 86 -1.90 -3.26 13.09
CA ALA A 86 -2.48 -4.09 14.14
C ALA A 86 -2.18 -3.51 15.54
N ARG A 87 -0.99 -2.96 15.75
CA ARG A 87 -0.59 -2.35 17.02
C ARG A 87 -1.16 -0.94 17.23
N SER A 88 -1.38 -0.17 16.17
CA SER A 88 -1.93 1.19 16.22
C SER A 88 -3.44 1.21 16.39
N ARG A 89 -4.13 0.13 16.02
CA ARG A 89 -5.59 -0.01 16.15
C ARG A 89 -6.06 0.31 17.58
N GLY A 90 -6.91 1.33 17.70
CA GLY A 90 -7.46 1.80 18.99
C GLY A 90 -6.50 2.64 19.84
N ARG A 91 -5.28 2.91 19.37
CA ARG A 91 -4.30 3.78 20.07
C ARG A 91 -4.12 5.14 19.41
N TYR A 92 -4.30 5.20 18.11
CA TYR A 92 -4.15 6.42 17.33
C TYR A 92 -5.39 6.60 16.47
N ASP A 93 -5.88 7.83 16.44
CA ASP A 93 -6.96 8.23 15.55
C ASP A 93 -6.49 8.21 14.09
N LYS A 94 -7.45 7.87 13.22
CA LYS A 94 -7.33 7.89 11.77
C LYS A 94 -7.89 9.22 11.22
N PRO A 95 -7.49 9.67 10.02
CA PRO A 95 -6.50 9.06 9.14
C PRO A 95 -5.04 9.32 9.57
N TYR A 96 -4.15 8.39 9.24
CA TYR A 96 -2.70 8.56 9.45
C TYR A 96 -1.89 8.19 8.20
N THR A 97 -0.65 8.66 8.16
CA THR A 97 0.36 8.25 7.18
C THR A 97 1.40 7.36 7.85
N LEU A 98 1.70 6.21 7.24
CA LEU A 98 2.89 5.41 7.53
C LEU A 98 3.94 5.68 6.46
N ASN A 99 5.10 6.22 6.83
CA ASN A 99 6.21 6.49 5.91
C ASN A 99 7.36 5.51 6.13
N PHE A 100 7.74 4.78 5.07
CA PHE A 100 8.81 3.79 5.00
C PHE A 100 10.09 4.27 4.28
N GLU A 101 10.22 5.57 3.98
CA GLU A 101 11.41 6.17 3.36
C GLU A 101 12.71 5.80 4.11
N PHE A 102 12.66 5.74 5.44
CA PHE A 102 13.80 5.39 6.30
C PHE A 102 13.83 3.92 6.74
N PHE A 103 13.17 3.02 5.99
CA PHE A 103 13.02 1.62 6.38
C PHE A 103 14.36 0.87 6.43
N GLU A 104 15.30 1.20 5.54
CA GLU A 104 16.65 0.60 5.55
C GLU A 104 17.45 1.00 6.81
N ASP A 105 17.14 2.15 7.42
CA ASP A 105 17.66 2.55 8.74
C ASP A 105 16.90 1.92 9.91
N GLY A 106 15.97 1.00 9.63
CA GLY A 106 15.12 0.32 10.61
C GLY A 106 13.99 1.18 11.17
N LYS A 107 13.66 2.32 10.52
CA LYS A 107 12.66 3.28 11.00
C LYS A 107 11.42 3.31 10.10
N VAL A 108 10.27 3.49 10.73
CA VAL A 108 8.99 3.76 10.07
C VAL A 108 8.28 4.82 10.89
N PHE A 109 7.79 5.86 10.22
CA PHE A 109 7.12 6.98 10.91
C PHE A 109 5.62 6.87 10.74
N LEU A 110 4.88 6.99 11.85
CA LEU A 110 3.43 7.13 11.85
C LEU A 110 3.11 8.59 12.17
N THR A 111 2.43 9.26 11.24
CA THR A 111 2.01 10.66 11.39
C THR A 111 0.49 10.73 11.31
N GLN A 112 -0.17 11.32 12.30
CA GLN A 112 -1.61 11.58 12.20
C GLN A 112 -1.85 12.73 11.22
N LYS A 113 -2.77 12.56 10.27
CA LYS A 113 -3.20 13.66 9.41
C LYS A 113 -4.16 14.51 10.25
N SER A 114 -3.78 15.74 10.58
CA SER A 114 -4.66 16.68 11.26
C SER A 114 -5.82 17.06 10.32
N HIS A 115 -7.04 17.01 10.83
CA HIS A 115 -8.22 17.62 10.20
C HIS A 115 -8.24 19.11 10.48
#